data_AF-A0A3B3X2Y1-F1
#
_entry.id   AF-A0A3B3X2Y1-F1
#
_cell.length_a   1.000
_cell.length_b   1.000
_cell.length_c   1.000
_cell.angle_alpha   90.00
_cell.angle_beta   90.00
_cell.angle_gamma   90.00
#
_symmetry.space_group_name_H-M   'P 1'
#
loop_
_entity.id
_entity.type
_entity.pdbx_description
1 polymer ?
#
loop_
_entity_poly.entity_id
_entity_poly.type
_entity_poly.pdbx_seq_one_letter_code
_entity_poly.pdbx_strand_id
1 'polypeptide(L)'
;SVMDLTRLAVDAGQLINRAVQYTGESLGQADKTELDPGLEGLLAQADATKTWTDSIISQTEVLLQPSLGARLEDRLYEHLEWSAPPRPRAHELLGDQMTQTGLEIGSNTPYGTALIRCGEAQKQLGEAERKFAESTNIHFLTPLKSFTEGEYRAIQNERKMLVNKRLDLDVAKTRLRKAHEADREARVSCSYSARCRLTCRSVRVFSIISQKSQDGLSKESATHMYVKTKTLDRVRVPTFL
;
A
#
# COMPACT_ATOMS: atom_id res chain seq x y z
N SER A 1 -7.26 11.49 41.93
CA SER A 1 -7.98 12.69 41.46
C SER A 1 -7.09 13.93 41.31
N VAL A 2 -6.25 14.31 42.29
CA VAL A 2 -5.34 15.49 42.14
C VAL A 2 -4.11 15.22 41.26
N MET A 3 -3.59 13.98 41.25
CA MET A 3 -2.40 13.59 40.45
C MET A 3 -2.65 13.52 38.93
N ASP A 4 -3.89 13.28 38.50
CA ASP A 4 -4.24 13.29 37.08
C ASP A 4 -4.33 14.72 36.53
N LEU A 5 -4.88 15.65 37.31
CA LEU A 5 -5.03 17.04 36.89
C LEU A 5 -3.67 17.76 36.75
N THR A 6 -2.72 17.45 37.63
CA THR A 6 -1.36 18.01 37.55
C THR A 6 -0.57 17.43 36.38
N ARG A 7 -0.70 16.13 36.07
CA ARG A 7 -0.13 15.54 34.83
C ARG A 7 -0.74 16.16 33.58
N LEU A 8 -2.06 16.32 33.57
CA LEU A 8 -2.79 16.88 32.42
C LEU A 8 -2.43 18.35 32.18
N ALA A 9 -2.22 19.13 33.25
CA ALA A 9 -1.72 20.50 33.17
C ALA A 9 -0.27 20.58 32.67
N VAL A 10 0.60 19.65 33.08
CA VAL A 10 1.99 19.57 32.61
C VAL A 10 2.05 19.18 31.13
N ASP A 11 1.24 18.20 30.69
CA ASP A 11 1.16 17.77 29.30
C ASP A 11 0.57 18.87 28.41
N ALA A 12 -0.47 19.58 28.86
CA ALA A 12 -1.02 20.74 28.18
C ALA A 12 -0.01 21.90 28.09
N GLY A 13 0.76 22.12 29.17
CA GLY A 13 1.86 23.09 29.18
C GLY A 13 2.95 22.75 28.17
N GLN A 14 3.31 21.47 28.02
CA GLN A 14 4.26 21.04 27.00
C GLN A 14 3.72 21.25 25.57
N LEU A 15 2.44 20.95 25.33
CA LEU A 15 1.82 21.16 24.02
C LEU A 15 1.75 22.65 23.63
N ILE A 16 1.42 23.54 24.57
CA ILE A 16 1.42 24.99 24.33
C ILE A 16 2.83 25.48 24.00
N ASN A 17 3.85 25.02 24.75
CA ASN A 17 5.23 25.40 24.47
C ASN A 17 5.70 24.89 23.09
N ARG A 18 5.33 23.66 22.69
CA ARG A 18 5.59 23.15 21.33
C ARG A 18 4.92 23.99 20.26
N ALA A 19 3.65 24.36 20.47
CA ALA A 19 2.89 25.18 19.53
C ALA A 19 3.52 26.57 19.35
N VAL A 20 3.93 27.21 20.44
CA VAL A 20 4.61 28.52 20.43
C VAL A 20 5.95 28.46 19.69
N GLN A 21 6.73 27.39 19.90
CA GLN A 21 7.98 27.19 19.17
C GLN A 21 7.73 26.98 17.67
N TYR A 22 6.73 26.16 17.31
CA TYR A 22 6.37 25.87 15.93
C TYR A 22 5.91 27.12 15.16
N THR A 23 5.09 27.97 15.79
CA THR A 23 4.70 29.26 15.19
C THR A 23 5.87 30.23 15.13
N GLY A 24 6.74 30.26 16.14
CA GLY A 24 7.95 31.10 16.14
C GLY A 24 8.90 30.76 14.99
N GLU A 25 9.06 29.48 14.66
CA GLU A 25 9.87 29.03 13.51
C GLU A 25 9.20 29.33 12.17
N SER A 26 7.88 29.16 12.09
CA SER A 26 7.12 29.46 10.87
C SER A 26 7.12 30.96 10.54
N LEU A 27 7.25 31.82 11.55
CA LEU A 27 7.40 33.28 11.42
C LEU A 27 8.87 33.74 11.32
N GLY A 28 9.85 32.83 11.38
CA GLY A 28 11.27 33.17 11.30
C GLY A 28 11.85 33.86 12.55
N GLN A 29 11.13 33.85 13.68
CA GLN A 29 11.54 34.46 14.95
C GLN A 29 12.30 33.51 15.88
N ALA A 30 12.36 32.22 15.57
CA ALA A 30 13.02 31.20 16.39
C ALA A 30 13.99 30.33 15.57
N ASP A 31 15.19 30.10 16.12
CA ASP A 31 16.20 29.21 15.53
C ASP A 31 15.64 27.78 15.45
N LYS A 32 15.69 27.19 14.25
CA LYS A 32 15.29 25.80 14.00
C LYS A 32 16.51 24.89 14.10
N THR A 33 16.48 23.87 14.96
CA THR A 33 17.45 22.77 14.82
C THR A 33 17.18 22.05 13.50
N GLU A 34 18.12 22.11 12.56
CA GLU A 34 18.01 21.39 11.29
C GLU A 34 18.05 19.87 11.53
N LEU A 35 17.26 19.13 10.75
CA LEU A 35 17.36 17.68 10.73
C LEU A 35 18.60 17.29 9.95
N ASP A 36 19.20 16.15 10.31
CA ASP A 36 20.32 15.59 9.55
C ASP A 36 19.92 15.43 8.06
N PRO A 37 20.70 15.95 7.10
CA PRO A 37 20.36 15.87 5.68
C PRO A 37 20.13 14.44 5.17
N GLY A 38 20.82 13.45 5.76
CA GLY A 38 20.61 12.04 5.46
C GLY A 38 19.24 11.54 5.90
N LEU A 39 18.74 11.99 7.05
CA LEU A 39 17.40 11.67 7.54
C LEU A 39 16.31 12.32 6.67
N GLU A 40 16.49 13.58 6.26
CA GLU A 40 15.54 14.26 5.37
C GLU A 40 15.42 13.54 4.02
N GLY A 41 16.54 13.11 3.44
CA GLY A 41 16.55 12.31 2.22
C GLY A 41 15.81 10.97 2.37
N LEU A 42 16.02 10.26 3.49
CA LEU A 42 15.32 9.01 3.78
C LEU A 42 13.80 9.20 3.95
N LEU A 43 13.37 10.29 4.59
CA LEU A 43 11.95 10.61 4.74
C LEU A 43 11.31 10.96 3.39
N ALA A 44 11.98 11.75 2.56
CA ALA A 44 11.50 12.06 1.21
C ALA A 44 11.38 10.79 0.34
N GLN A 45 12.36 9.89 0.44
CA GLN A 45 12.30 8.60 -0.25
C GLN A 45 11.14 7.72 0.26
N ALA A 46 10.88 7.68 1.57
CA ALA A 46 9.75 6.95 2.13
C ALA A 46 8.40 7.49 1.63
N ASP A 47 8.24 8.82 1.56
CA ASP A 47 7.03 9.46 1.03
C ASP A 47 6.83 9.15 -0.46
N ALA A 48 7.88 9.25 -1.27
CA ALA A 48 7.83 8.91 -2.69
C ALA A 48 7.48 7.43 -2.92
N THR A 49 8.10 6.54 -2.13
CA THR A 49 7.85 5.10 -2.19
C THR A 49 6.39 4.77 -1.92
N LYS A 50 5.78 5.41 -0.92
CA LYS A 50 4.36 5.25 -0.62
C LYS A 50 3.49 5.71 -1.78
N THR A 51 3.75 6.88 -2.35
CA THR A 51 2.98 7.39 -3.50
C THR A 51 3.05 6.45 -4.71
N TRP A 52 4.24 5.93 -5.04
CA TRP A 52 4.37 4.98 -6.14
C TRP A 52 3.65 3.66 -5.84
N THR A 53 3.75 3.17 -4.60
CA THR A 53 3.09 1.93 -4.18
C THR A 53 1.58 2.05 -4.28
N ASP A 54 0.99 3.13 -3.78
CA ASP A 54 -0.45 3.39 -3.88
C ASP A 54 -0.92 3.46 -5.34
N SER A 55 -0.14 4.10 -6.21
CA SER A 55 -0.45 4.18 -7.64
C SER A 55 -0.45 2.80 -8.29
N ILE A 56 0.52 1.95 -7.96
CA ILE A 56 0.61 0.58 -8.48
C ILE A 56 -0.58 -0.25 -7.98
N ILE A 57 -0.88 -0.22 -6.68
CA ILE A 57 -2.06 -0.89 -6.10
C ILE A 57 -3.32 -0.47 -6.85
N SER A 58 -3.53 0.84 -7.04
CA SER A 58 -4.71 1.37 -7.71
C SER A 58 -4.84 0.85 -9.15
N GLN A 59 -3.76 0.83 -9.92
CA GLN A 59 -3.80 0.35 -11.30
C GLN A 59 -4.01 -1.17 -11.38
N THR A 60 -3.40 -1.94 -10.48
CA THR A 60 -3.62 -3.39 -10.42
C THR A 60 -5.06 -3.72 -10.03
N GLU A 61 -5.69 -2.98 -9.12
CA GLU A 61 -7.11 -3.17 -8.82
C GLU A 61 -8.02 -2.86 -10.01
N VAL A 62 -7.70 -1.84 -10.82
CA VAL A 62 -8.43 -1.55 -12.08
C VAL A 62 -8.27 -2.68 -13.08
N LEU A 63 -7.06 -3.27 -13.19
CA LEU A 63 -6.81 -4.41 -14.06
C LEU A 63 -7.65 -5.63 -13.67
N LEU A 64 -7.75 -5.92 -12.37
CA LEU A 64 -8.48 -7.08 -11.86
C LEU A 64 -10.01 -6.90 -11.90
N GLN A 65 -10.49 -5.68 -11.64
CA GLN A 65 -11.91 -5.36 -11.65
C GLN A 65 -12.11 -3.97 -12.26
N PRO A 66 -12.32 -3.86 -13.59
CA PRO A 66 -12.44 -2.56 -14.26
C PRO A 66 -13.61 -1.72 -13.78
N SER A 67 -14.67 -2.35 -13.28
CA SER A 67 -15.89 -1.66 -12.86
C SER A 67 -15.72 -1.02 -11.48
N LEU A 68 -15.92 0.31 -11.41
CA LEU A 68 -15.78 1.07 -10.17
C LEU A 68 -16.78 0.64 -9.10
N GLY A 69 -18.04 0.39 -9.49
CA GLY A 69 -19.08 -0.06 -8.57
C GLY A 69 -18.73 -1.38 -7.89
N ALA A 70 -18.29 -2.38 -8.67
CA ALA A 70 -17.90 -3.68 -8.13
C ALA A 70 -16.65 -3.59 -7.25
N ARG A 71 -15.67 -2.72 -7.59
CA ARG A 71 -14.50 -2.47 -6.74
C ARG A 71 -14.88 -1.89 -5.38
N LEU A 72 -15.81 -0.94 -5.35
CA LEU A 72 -16.27 -0.33 -4.11
C LEU A 72 -17.05 -1.34 -3.27
N GLU A 73 -17.91 -2.13 -3.91
CA GLU A 73 -18.62 -3.23 -3.29
C GLU A 73 -17.63 -4.24 -2.65
N ASP A 74 -16.59 -4.65 -3.37
CA ASP A 74 -15.57 -5.57 -2.86
C ASP A 74 -14.85 -5.01 -1.64
N ARG A 75 -14.48 -3.71 -1.67
CA ARG A 75 -13.86 -3.02 -0.52
C ARG A 75 -14.79 -2.94 0.68
N LEU A 76 -16.11 -2.78 0.47
CA LEU A 76 -17.09 -2.77 1.54
C LEU A 76 -17.23 -4.15 2.18
N TYR A 77 -17.31 -5.21 1.38
CA TYR A 77 -17.34 -6.58 1.87
C TYR A 77 -16.07 -6.94 2.67
N GLU A 78 -14.90 -6.52 2.18
CA GLU A 78 -13.62 -6.69 2.88
C GLU A 78 -13.63 -5.98 4.25
N HIS A 79 -14.15 -4.75 4.31
CA HIS A 79 -14.21 -3.99 5.57
C HIS A 79 -15.26 -4.51 6.57
N LEU A 80 -16.30 -5.18 6.08
CA LEU A 80 -17.37 -5.77 6.89
C LEU A 80 -17.09 -7.25 7.25
N GLU A 81 -15.95 -7.79 6.84
CA GLU A 81 -15.56 -9.20 7.01
C GLU A 81 -16.61 -10.18 6.44
N TRP A 82 -17.34 -9.76 5.42
CA TRP A 82 -18.37 -10.55 4.76
C TRP A 82 -17.85 -11.19 3.48
N SER A 83 -18.37 -12.38 3.16
CA SER A 83 -18.04 -13.03 1.90
C SER A 83 -18.78 -12.33 0.75
N ALA A 84 -18.02 -11.75 -0.18
CA ALA A 84 -18.60 -11.16 -1.38
C ALA A 84 -19.33 -12.25 -2.20
N PRO A 85 -20.53 -11.97 -2.73
CA PRO A 85 -21.24 -12.92 -3.55
C PRO A 85 -20.42 -13.29 -4.81
N PRO A 86 -20.40 -14.57 -5.21
CA PRO A 86 -19.67 -15.00 -6.39
C PRO A 86 -20.29 -14.35 -7.63
N ARG A 87 -19.54 -13.46 -8.29
CA ARG A 87 -19.97 -12.85 -9.54
C ARG A 87 -19.53 -13.73 -10.72
N PRO A 88 -20.47 -14.17 -11.58
CA PRO A 88 -20.12 -14.97 -12.75
C PRO A 88 -19.28 -14.13 -13.72
N ARG A 89 -18.18 -14.72 -14.22
CA ARG A 89 -17.27 -14.02 -15.13
C ARG A 89 -17.85 -13.97 -16.53
N ALA A 90 -17.55 -12.90 -17.27
CA ALA A 90 -18.01 -12.74 -18.65
C ALA A 90 -17.62 -13.93 -19.54
N HIS A 91 -16.41 -14.48 -19.35
CA HIS A 91 -15.93 -15.66 -20.07
C HIS A 91 -16.69 -16.95 -19.71
N GLU A 92 -17.06 -17.13 -18.44
CA GLU A 92 -17.83 -18.30 -17.99
C GLU A 92 -19.26 -18.25 -18.55
N LEU A 93 -19.93 -17.10 -18.43
CA LEU A 93 -21.26 -16.86 -18.99
C LEU A 93 -21.31 -17.10 -20.50
N LEU A 94 -20.35 -16.54 -21.23
CA LEU A 94 -20.26 -16.76 -22.68
C LEU A 94 -19.99 -18.23 -23.00
N GLY A 95 -19.08 -18.86 -22.26
CA GLY A 95 -18.75 -20.27 -22.43
C GLY A 95 -19.96 -21.18 -22.20
N ASP A 96 -20.75 -20.91 -21.16
CA ASP A 96 -22.00 -21.64 -20.87
C ASP A 96 -22.99 -21.51 -22.02
N GLN A 97 -23.20 -20.28 -22.50
CA GLN A 97 -24.12 -20.03 -23.62
C GLN A 97 -23.66 -20.72 -24.91
N MET A 98 -22.36 -20.66 -25.23
CA MET A 98 -21.80 -21.31 -26.42
C MET A 98 -21.95 -22.84 -26.36
N THR A 99 -21.68 -23.45 -25.19
CA THR A 99 -21.86 -24.89 -25.00
C THR A 99 -23.35 -25.26 -25.15
N GLN A 100 -24.24 -24.51 -24.51
CA GLN A 100 -25.68 -24.76 -24.56
C GLN A 100 -26.23 -24.64 -25.99
N THR A 101 -25.91 -23.56 -26.70
CA THR A 101 -26.31 -23.38 -28.10
C THR A 101 -25.72 -24.45 -29.01
N GLY A 102 -24.46 -24.88 -28.78
CA GLY A 102 -23.85 -25.95 -29.55
C GLY A 102 -24.54 -27.31 -29.38
N LEU A 103 -25.06 -27.59 -28.18
CA LEU A 103 -25.86 -28.78 -27.90
C LEU A 103 -27.25 -28.72 -28.57
N GLU A 104 -27.90 -27.55 -28.55
CA GLU A 104 -29.21 -27.33 -29.19
C GLU A 104 -29.16 -27.44 -30.71
N ILE A 105 -28.09 -26.93 -31.33
CA ILE A 105 -27.85 -27.06 -32.78
C ILE A 105 -27.55 -28.52 -33.16
N GLY A 106 -27.05 -29.31 -32.21
CA GLY A 106 -26.70 -30.71 -32.38
C GLY A 106 -25.21 -30.92 -32.62
N SER A 107 -24.62 -31.77 -31.78
CA SER A 107 -23.20 -32.17 -31.79
C SER A 107 -22.79 -32.97 -33.03
N ASN A 108 -23.73 -33.34 -33.89
CA ASN A 108 -23.44 -33.99 -35.17
C ASN A 108 -23.14 -32.96 -36.28
N THR A 109 -23.39 -31.68 -36.03
CA THR A 109 -23.06 -30.61 -36.98
C THR A 109 -21.65 -30.09 -36.73
N PRO A 110 -20.89 -29.71 -37.78
CA PRO A 110 -19.56 -29.13 -37.61
C PRO A 110 -19.61 -27.82 -36.79
N TYR A 111 -20.70 -27.04 -36.92
CA TYR A 111 -20.89 -25.80 -36.19
C TYR A 111 -21.20 -26.03 -34.70
N GLY A 112 -22.11 -26.96 -34.37
CA GLY A 112 -22.42 -27.30 -32.98
C GLY A 112 -21.21 -27.84 -32.21
N THR A 113 -20.44 -28.73 -32.84
CA THR A 113 -19.18 -29.23 -32.25
C THR A 113 -18.13 -28.14 -32.07
N ALA A 114 -18.00 -27.21 -33.02
CA ALA A 114 -17.08 -26.07 -32.88
C ALA A 114 -17.50 -25.15 -31.72
N LEU A 115 -18.80 -24.85 -31.58
CA LEU A 115 -19.33 -24.03 -30.49
C LEU A 115 -19.08 -24.66 -29.12
N ILE A 116 -19.30 -25.97 -28.96
CA ILE A 116 -19.03 -26.68 -27.71
C ILE A 116 -17.55 -26.56 -27.33
N ARG A 117 -16.63 -26.82 -28.27
CA ARG A 117 -15.18 -26.74 -28.04
C ARG A 117 -14.73 -25.32 -27.69
N CYS A 118 -15.25 -24.32 -28.40
CA CYS A 118 -14.98 -22.92 -28.09
C CYS A 118 -15.54 -22.51 -26.72
N GLY A 119 -16.75 -22.97 -26.38
CA GLY A 119 -17.37 -22.73 -25.08
C GLY A 119 -16.54 -23.30 -23.92
N GLU A 120 -16.06 -24.54 -24.04
CA GLU A 120 -15.15 -25.15 -23.06
C GLU A 120 -13.84 -24.37 -22.91
N ALA A 121 -13.24 -23.92 -24.02
CA ALA A 121 -12.04 -23.09 -23.97
C ALA A 121 -12.31 -21.75 -23.25
N GLN A 122 -13.49 -21.15 -23.46
CA GLN A 122 -13.88 -19.91 -22.81
C GLN A 122 -14.08 -20.09 -21.29
N LYS A 123 -14.66 -21.21 -20.86
CA LYS A 123 -14.77 -21.56 -19.44
C LYS A 123 -13.39 -21.74 -18.79
N GLN A 124 -12.47 -22.44 -19.47
CA GLN A 124 -11.09 -22.60 -19.00
C GLN A 124 -10.37 -21.25 -18.86
N LEU A 125 -10.63 -20.31 -19.79
CA LEU A 125 -10.10 -18.95 -19.70
C LEU A 125 -10.66 -18.21 -18.47
N GLY A 126 -11.96 -18.28 -18.23
CA GLY A 126 -12.59 -17.69 -17.03
C GLY A 126 -12.01 -18.23 -15.73
N GLU A 127 -11.78 -19.54 -15.63
CA GLU A 127 -11.15 -20.15 -14.46
C GLU A 127 -9.69 -19.71 -14.28
N ALA A 128 -8.93 -19.60 -15.37
CA ALA A 128 -7.54 -19.12 -15.33
C ALA A 128 -7.48 -17.66 -14.86
N GLU A 129 -8.36 -16.80 -15.35
CA GLU A 129 -8.48 -15.42 -14.86
C GLU A 129 -8.86 -15.38 -13.38
N ARG A 130 -9.66 -16.35 -12.90
CA ARG A 130 -10.04 -16.44 -11.48
C ARG A 130 -8.86 -16.69 -10.59
N LYS A 131 -8.07 -17.70 -10.95
CA LYS A 131 -6.82 -18.02 -10.27
C LYS A 131 -5.83 -16.85 -10.33
N PHE A 132 -5.75 -16.17 -11.47
CA PHE A 132 -4.89 -14.99 -11.62
C PHE A 132 -5.30 -13.85 -10.68
N ALA A 133 -6.58 -13.50 -10.62
CA ALA A 133 -7.08 -12.45 -9.74
C ALA A 133 -6.88 -12.79 -8.26
N GLU A 134 -7.16 -14.04 -7.87
CA GLU A 134 -6.95 -14.54 -6.51
C GLU A 134 -5.46 -14.51 -6.12
N SER A 135 -4.58 -15.01 -6.98
CA SER A 135 -3.14 -15.00 -6.74
C SER A 135 -2.59 -13.57 -6.63
N THR A 136 -3.01 -12.68 -7.54
CA THR A 136 -2.58 -11.27 -7.51
C THR A 136 -3.06 -10.58 -6.24
N ASN A 137 -4.29 -10.85 -5.78
CA ASN A 137 -4.76 -10.32 -4.51
C ASN A 137 -3.88 -10.78 -3.33
N ILE A 138 -3.65 -12.10 -3.21
CA ILE A 138 -2.94 -12.69 -2.07
C ILE A 138 -1.45 -12.33 -2.07
N HIS A 139 -0.77 -12.50 -3.20
CA HIS A 139 0.69 -12.45 -3.27
C HIS A 139 1.23 -11.06 -3.63
N PHE A 140 0.41 -10.20 -4.24
CA PHE A 140 0.85 -8.87 -4.68
C PHE A 140 0.13 -7.74 -3.93
N LEU A 141 -1.19 -7.71 -3.92
CA LEU A 141 -1.93 -6.59 -3.31
C LEU A 141 -1.91 -6.61 -1.79
N THR A 142 -2.14 -7.76 -1.14
CA THR A 142 -2.16 -7.86 0.33
C THR A 142 -0.87 -7.37 1.00
N PRO A 143 0.34 -7.77 0.56
CA PRO A 143 1.59 -7.27 1.16
C PRO A 143 1.78 -5.76 0.97
N LEU A 144 1.42 -5.21 -0.19
CA LEU A 144 1.56 -3.78 -0.48
C LEU A 144 0.56 -2.94 0.33
N LYS A 145 -0.68 -3.40 0.49
CA LYS A 145 -1.68 -2.78 1.37
C LYS A 145 -1.24 -2.82 2.84
N SER A 146 -0.73 -3.95 3.32
CA SER A 146 -0.19 -4.08 4.67
C SER A 146 0.98 -3.12 4.94
N PHE A 147 1.88 -2.94 3.96
CA PHE A 147 2.96 -1.96 4.07
C PHE A 147 2.45 -0.52 4.17
N THR A 148 1.52 -0.13 3.30
CA THR A 148 1.00 1.25 3.24
C THR A 148 0.14 1.61 4.46
N GLU A 149 -0.64 0.67 4.96
CA GLU A 149 -1.54 0.88 6.10
C GLU A 149 -0.88 0.63 7.46
N GLY A 150 0.13 -0.24 7.53
CA GLY A 150 0.85 -0.57 8.76
C GLY A 150 2.18 0.16 8.88
N GLU A 151 3.17 -0.32 8.14
CA GLU A 151 4.58 0.11 8.26
C GLU A 151 4.76 1.61 7.96
N TYR A 152 4.16 2.11 6.88
CA TYR A 152 4.25 3.54 6.54
C TYR A 152 3.59 4.43 7.60
N ARG A 153 2.45 4.01 8.19
CA ARG A 153 1.83 4.75 9.29
C ARG A 153 2.73 4.79 10.53
N ALA A 154 3.43 3.70 10.83
CA ALA A 154 4.42 3.69 11.91
C ALA A 154 5.57 4.68 11.65
N ILE A 155 6.09 4.73 10.41
CA ILE A 155 7.11 5.70 10.01
C ILE A 155 6.59 7.14 10.19
N GLN A 156 5.34 7.43 9.82
CA GLN A 156 4.73 8.75 10.00
C GLN A 156 4.56 9.12 11.48
N ASN A 157 4.21 8.17 12.33
CA ASN A 157 4.10 8.41 13.78
C ASN A 157 5.47 8.69 14.41
N GLU A 158 6.49 7.93 14.05
CA GLU A 158 7.87 8.20 14.48
C GLU A 158 8.37 9.56 13.99
N ARG A 159 8.08 9.94 12.73
CA ARG A 159 8.38 11.27 12.19
C ARG A 159 7.74 12.38 13.04
N LYS A 160 6.45 12.24 13.38
CA LYS A 160 5.74 13.21 14.25
C LYS A 160 6.37 13.29 15.64
N MET A 161 6.71 12.16 16.24
CA MET A 161 7.37 12.12 17.54
C MET A 161 8.75 12.79 17.51
N LEU A 162 9.52 12.56 16.45
CA LEU A 162 10.83 13.19 16.24
C LEU A 162 10.71 14.72 16.16
N VAL A 163 9.72 15.24 15.42
CA VAL A 163 9.44 16.68 15.35
C VAL A 163 9.07 17.24 16.72
N ASN A 164 8.20 16.55 17.48
CA ASN A 164 7.83 17.00 18.83
C ASN A 164 9.02 17.06 19.78
N LYS A 165 9.92 16.06 19.72
CA LYS A 165 11.15 16.04 20.52
C LYS A 165 12.14 17.12 20.10
N ARG A 166 12.17 17.49 18.82
CA ARG A 166 12.94 18.63 18.32
C ARG A 166 12.44 19.94 18.91
N LEU A 167 11.12 20.17 18.87
CA LEU A 167 10.51 21.36 19.46
C LEU A 167 10.77 21.42 20.98
N ASP A 168 10.66 20.30 21.69
CA ASP A 168 10.99 20.24 23.13
C ASP A 168 12.46 20.60 23.39
N LEU A 169 13.39 20.10 22.56
CA LEU A 169 14.80 20.42 22.66
C LEU A 169 15.07 21.90 22.35
N ASP A 170 14.41 22.49 21.36
CA ASP A 170 14.57 23.90 20.99
C ASP A 170 14.03 24.83 22.11
N VAL A 171 12.90 24.47 22.73
CA VAL A 171 12.38 25.15 23.92
C VAL A 171 13.34 25.00 25.09
N ALA A 172 13.85 23.79 25.34
CA ALA A 172 14.82 23.53 26.40
C ALA A 172 16.13 24.29 26.18
N LYS A 173 16.65 24.35 24.94
CA LYS A 173 17.81 25.16 24.57
C LYS A 173 17.58 26.65 24.78
N THR A 174 16.41 27.15 24.42
CA THR A 174 16.06 28.57 24.61
C THR A 174 15.93 28.90 26.10
N ARG A 175 15.29 28.01 26.87
CA ARG A 175 15.25 28.11 28.34
C ARG A 175 16.63 28.00 28.94
N LEU A 176 17.49 27.11 28.43
CA LEU A 176 18.86 26.91 28.87
C LEU A 176 19.74 28.10 28.51
N ARG A 177 19.56 28.76 27.36
CA ARG A 177 20.24 30.02 27.02
C ARG A 177 19.84 31.13 27.98
N LYS A 178 18.52 31.32 28.20
CA LYS A 178 17.99 32.27 29.19
C LYS A 178 18.45 31.94 30.62
N ALA A 179 18.54 30.65 30.94
CA ALA A 179 19.04 30.18 32.22
C ALA A 179 20.55 30.36 32.32
N HIS A 180 21.37 30.09 31.31
CA HIS A 180 22.82 30.32 31.31
C HIS A 180 23.21 31.80 31.24
N GLU A 181 22.36 32.66 30.68
CA GLU A 181 22.45 34.11 30.88
C GLU A 181 22.19 34.49 32.34
N ALA A 182 21.41 33.69 33.07
CA ALA A 182 21.24 33.78 34.52
C ALA A 182 22.25 32.91 35.33
N ASP A 183 22.90 31.92 34.69
CA ASP A 183 23.62 30.78 35.28
C ASP A 183 24.91 30.57 34.46
N ARG A 184 25.75 31.61 34.47
CA ARG A 184 27.20 31.53 34.21
C ARG A 184 27.90 30.69 35.30
N GLU A 185 27.13 30.04 36.16
CA GLU A 185 27.47 28.94 37.06
C GLU A 185 26.80 27.64 36.54
N ALA A 186 27.50 26.51 36.65
CA ALA A 186 27.01 25.14 36.47
C ALA A 186 26.61 24.62 35.04
N ARG A 187 27.37 23.59 34.63
CA ARG A 187 27.30 22.83 33.37
C ARG A 187 26.18 21.78 33.38
N VAL A 188 25.73 21.33 32.19
CA VAL A 188 25.76 19.92 31.68
C VAL A 188 24.87 19.73 30.43
N SER A 189 25.34 18.93 29.47
CA SER A 189 24.68 18.53 28.21
C SER A 189 23.88 17.21 28.29
N CYS A 190 22.90 16.97 27.40
CA CYS A 190 22.28 15.65 27.19
C CYS A 190 21.90 15.34 25.72
N SER A 191 21.89 14.05 25.36
CA SER A 191 22.17 13.45 24.04
C SER A 191 20.99 13.29 23.06
N TYR A 192 21.25 13.54 21.77
CA TYR A 192 20.29 13.44 20.64
C TYR A 192 20.49 12.22 19.71
N SER A 193 21.52 11.38 19.89
CA SER A 193 21.97 10.45 18.82
C SER A 193 21.45 9.01 18.87
N ALA A 194 20.72 8.59 19.90
CA ALA A 194 20.36 7.17 20.07
C ALA A 194 19.15 6.71 19.23
N ARG A 195 18.25 7.61 18.81
CA ARG A 195 16.95 7.22 18.20
C ARG A 195 16.90 7.30 16.66
N CYS A 196 17.87 7.94 16.01
CA CYS A 196 18.04 7.91 14.55
C CYS A 196 18.26 6.48 14.00
N ARG A 197 18.78 5.55 14.83
CA ARG A 197 19.03 4.16 14.43
C ARG A 197 17.79 3.28 14.33
N LEU A 198 16.68 3.66 14.97
CA LEU A 198 15.42 2.91 14.90
C LEU A 198 14.65 3.23 13.61
N THR A 199 14.60 4.50 13.21
CA THR A 199 14.00 4.95 11.94
C THR A 199 14.72 4.38 10.71
N CYS A 200 16.04 4.17 10.83
CA CYS A 200 16.88 3.57 9.78
C CYS A 200 16.68 2.04 9.64
N ARG A 201 16.11 1.37 10.66
CA ARG A 201 15.91 -0.09 10.69
C ARG A 201 14.63 -0.50 9.95
N SER A 202 13.58 0.32 9.99
CA SER A 202 12.33 0.12 9.23
C SER A 202 12.54 0.24 7.71
N VAL A 203 13.48 1.07 7.26
CA VAL A 203 13.81 1.23 5.82
C VAL A 203 14.52 -0.03 5.26
N ARG A 204 15.23 -0.81 6.07
CA ARG A 204 15.90 -2.05 5.62
C ARG A 204 14.94 -3.23 5.39
N VAL A 205 13.78 -3.22 6.04
CA VAL A 205 12.74 -4.25 5.83
C VAL A 205 12.21 -4.19 4.39
N PHE A 206 12.28 -3.03 3.75
CA PHE A 206 11.85 -2.81 2.37
C PHE A 206 12.72 -3.56 1.32
N SER A 207 14.03 -3.72 1.58
CA SER A 207 14.91 -4.47 0.67
C SER A 207 14.54 -5.96 0.60
N ILE A 208 13.91 -6.50 1.66
CA ILE A 208 13.52 -7.91 1.75
C ILE A 208 12.13 -8.13 1.12
N ILE A 209 11.22 -7.16 1.24
CA ILE A 209 9.88 -7.21 0.61
C ILE A 209 9.99 -7.02 -0.91
N SER A 210 10.89 -6.14 -1.37
CA SER A 210 11.15 -5.92 -2.80
C SER A 210 11.74 -7.16 -3.50
N GLN A 211 12.49 -7.98 -2.77
CA GLN A 211 13.09 -9.22 -3.28
C GLN A 211 12.06 -10.35 -3.43
N LYS A 212 11.13 -10.49 -2.48
CA LYS A 212 10.00 -11.44 -2.58
C LYS A 212 8.98 -11.08 -3.67
N SER A 213 8.85 -9.79 -4.00
CA SER A 213 7.94 -9.32 -5.07
C SER A 213 8.47 -9.67 -6.48
N GLN A 214 9.79 -9.70 -6.68
CA GLN A 214 10.41 -10.09 -7.96
C GLN A 214 10.23 -11.59 -8.28
N ASP A 215 10.21 -12.46 -7.27
CA ASP A 215 10.04 -13.91 -7.45
C ASP A 215 8.59 -14.33 -7.80
N GLY A 216 7.59 -13.53 -7.41
CA GLY A 216 6.18 -13.76 -7.73
C GLY A 216 5.78 -13.30 -9.13
N LEU A 217 6.19 -12.10 -9.53
CA LEU A 217 5.81 -11.48 -10.81
C LEU A 217 6.38 -12.19 -12.06
N SER A 218 7.54 -12.84 -11.92
CA SER A 218 8.26 -13.50 -13.03
C SER A 218 7.60 -14.80 -13.51
N LYS A 219 6.96 -15.56 -12.60
CA LYS A 219 6.32 -16.85 -12.94
C LYS A 219 4.88 -16.69 -13.45
N GLU A 220 4.18 -15.62 -13.06
CA GLU A 220 2.74 -15.44 -13.32
C GLU A 220 2.44 -14.63 -14.58
N SER A 221 3.28 -13.64 -14.90
CA SER A 221 3.19 -12.91 -16.19
C SER A 221 3.38 -13.87 -17.37
N ALA A 222 4.23 -14.90 -17.21
CA ALA A 222 4.44 -15.95 -18.18
C ALA A 222 3.20 -16.85 -18.35
N THR A 223 2.46 -17.17 -17.28
CA THR A 223 1.27 -18.03 -17.36
C THR A 223 0.08 -17.29 -17.94
N HIS A 224 -0.16 -16.03 -17.58
CA HIS A 224 -1.24 -15.24 -18.18
C HIS A 224 -0.96 -14.95 -19.67
N MET A 225 0.27 -14.58 -20.06
CA MET A 225 0.63 -14.47 -21.49
C MET A 225 0.54 -15.81 -22.24
N TYR A 226 0.97 -16.92 -21.63
CA TYR A 226 0.94 -18.25 -22.24
C TYR A 226 -0.48 -18.78 -22.43
N VAL A 227 -1.38 -18.55 -21.47
CA VAL A 227 -2.77 -18.97 -21.57
C VAL A 227 -3.51 -18.14 -22.63
N LYS A 228 -3.25 -16.82 -22.69
CA LYS A 228 -3.85 -15.91 -23.69
C LYS A 228 -3.35 -16.19 -25.11
N THR A 229 -2.06 -16.54 -25.28
CA THR A 229 -1.50 -16.96 -26.57
C THR A 229 -1.97 -18.35 -26.99
N LYS A 230 -2.04 -19.33 -26.08
CA LYS A 230 -2.60 -20.67 -26.40
C LYS A 230 -4.10 -20.69 -26.67
N THR A 231 -4.88 -19.82 -26.03
CA THR A 231 -6.31 -19.66 -26.38
C THR A 231 -6.46 -19.03 -27.76
N LEU A 232 -5.66 -18.01 -28.10
CA LEU A 232 -5.61 -17.46 -29.46
C LEU A 232 -5.19 -18.51 -30.52
N ASP A 233 -4.23 -19.38 -30.21
CA ASP A 233 -3.80 -20.46 -31.11
C ASP A 233 -4.81 -21.61 -31.22
N ARG A 234 -5.59 -21.91 -30.17
CA ARG A 234 -6.70 -22.88 -30.22
C ARG A 234 -7.95 -22.35 -30.92
N VAL A 235 -8.15 -21.03 -30.92
CA VAL A 235 -9.24 -20.31 -31.63
C VAL A 235 -8.85 -19.98 -33.07
N ARG A 236 -7.65 -20.37 -33.53
CA ARG A 236 -7.27 -20.31 -34.95
C ARG A 236 -8.15 -21.28 -35.74
N VAL A 237 -9.35 -20.81 -36.11
CA VAL A 237 -10.25 -21.48 -37.03
C VAL A 237 -9.44 -21.71 -38.31
N PRO A 238 -9.31 -22.95 -38.80
CA PRO A 238 -8.79 -23.16 -40.14
C PRO A 238 -9.67 -22.34 -41.06
N THR A 239 -9.06 -21.38 -41.76
CA THR A 239 -9.68 -20.61 -42.83
C THR A 239 -10.47 -21.57 -43.71
N PHE A 240 -11.80 -21.48 -43.64
CA PHE A 240 -12.68 -22.13 -44.60
C PHE A 240 -12.47 -21.41 -45.94
N LEU A 241 -11.60 -22.01 -46.76
CA LEU A 241 -11.62 -21.92 -48.21
C LEU A 241 -11.97 -23.32 -48.74
#